data_AF-A0A7W2LY52-F1
#
_entry.id   AF-A0A7W2LY52-F1
#
_cell.length_a   1.000
_cell.length_b   1.000
_cell.length_c   1.000
_cell.angle_alpha   90.00
_cell.angle_beta   90.00
_cell.angle_gamma   90.00
#
_symmetry.space_group_name_H-M   'P 1'
#
loop_
_entity.id
_entity.type
_entity.pdbx_description
1 polymer ?
#
loop_
_entity_poly.entity_id
_entity_poly.type
_entity_poly.pdbx_seq_one_letter_code
_entity_poly.pdbx_strand_id
1 'polypeptide(L)'
;MKDILDWFSKVNSSSLLMVFGALTLLSVFPDSSPLADPFSVAALALPVAMGMSYLMVLSWVVFIGRLNLGLRDGDLANMGVLIGGSGLAYCLCILLWYVSHTPDPLDLKILGAANFVRFITLYLLSVVTMRVPRYPAAARGHEPD
;
A
#
# COMPACT_ATOMS: atom_id res chain seq x y z
N MET A 1 -18.70 5.79 15.58
CA MET A 1 -17.81 4.68 15.18
C MET A 1 -17.97 4.35 13.69
N LYS A 2 -19.20 4.24 13.16
CA LYS A 2 -19.48 4.17 11.72
C LYS A 2 -18.91 5.36 10.93
N ASP A 3 -19.02 6.58 11.44
CA ASP A 3 -18.49 7.78 10.75
C ASP A 3 -16.96 7.83 10.67
N ILE A 4 -16.26 7.24 11.64
CA ILE A 4 -14.79 7.13 11.62
C ILE A 4 -14.40 6.05 10.63
N LEU A 5 -15.13 4.93 10.59
CA LEU A 5 -14.91 3.86 9.62
C LEU A 5 -15.21 4.31 8.18
N ASP A 6 -16.27 5.10 7.98
CA ASP A 6 -16.63 5.70 6.70
C ASP A 6 -15.65 6.81 6.30
N TRP A 7 -15.14 7.57 7.26
CA TRP A 7 -14.05 8.51 7.01
C TRP A 7 -12.76 7.78 6.61
N PHE A 8 -12.37 6.70 7.29
CA PHE A 8 -11.22 5.85 6.91
C PHE A 8 -11.43 5.12 5.56
N SER A 9 -12.67 4.72 5.25
CA SER A 9 -13.07 4.17 3.95
C SER A 9 -12.93 5.21 2.83
N LYS A 10 -13.23 6.48 3.15
CA LYS A 10 -13.18 7.63 2.24
C LYS A 10 -11.79 8.28 2.18
N VAL A 11 -10.95 8.12 3.20
CA VAL A 11 -9.52 8.43 3.13
C VAL A 11 -8.95 7.47 2.09
N ASN A 12 -8.74 8.00 0.89
CA ASN A 12 -8.21 7.31 -0.26
C ASN A 12 -7.04 6.42 0.18
N SER A 13 -7.26 5.11 0.27
CA SER A 13 -6.24 4.15 0.70
C SER A 13 -4.99 4.26 -0.19
N SER A 14 -5.16 4.73 -1.43
CA SER A 14 -4.13 5.14 -2.36
C SER A 14 -3.33 6.38 -1.91
N SER A 15 -3.97 7.40 -1.35
CA SER A 15 -3.29 8.59 -0.81
C SER A 15 -2.50 8.24 0.45
N LEU A 16 -3.07 7.42 1.34
CA LEU A 16 -2.35 6.86 2.49
C LEU A 16 -1.15 6.02 2.04
N LEU A 17 -1.32 5.18 1.02
CA LEU A 17 -0.24 4.38 0.44
C LEU A 17 0.88 5.27 -0.10
N MET A 18 0.56 6.40 -0.74
CA MET A 18 1.57 7.34 -1.22
C MET A 18 2.35 7.97 -0.06
N VAL A 19 1.68 8.36 1.02
CA VAL A 19 2.32 8.92 2.23
C VAL A 19 3.24 7.88 2.87
N PHE A 20 2.72 6.70 3.15
CA PHE A 20 3.48 5.62 3.78
C PHE A 20 4.58 5.06 2.87
N GLY A 21 4.37 5.06 1.55
CA GLY A 21 5.37 4.72 0.54
C GLY A 21 6.53 5.72 0.52
N ALA A 22 6.25 7.03 0.58
CA ALA A 22 7.28 8.05 0.69
C ALA A 22 8.08 7.93 1.99
N LEU A 23 7.40 7.70 3.12
CA LEU A 23 8.06 7.44 4.40
C LEU A 23 8.90 6.16 4.35
N THR A 24 8.44 5.12 3.67
CA THR A 24 9.20 3.88 3.47
C THR A 24 10.46 4.11 2.64
N LEU A 25 10.38 4.87 1.55
CA LEU A 25 11.55 5.24 0.73
C LEU A 25 12.60 5.97 1.56
N LEU A 26 12.16 6.89 2.41
CA LEU A 26 13.04 7.63 3.31
C LEU A 26 13.56 6.78 4.47
N SER A 27 12.84 5.72 4.88
CA SER A 27 13.27 4.80 5.95
C SER A 27 14.41 3.86 5.54
N VAL A 28 14.77 3.80 4.25
CA VAL A 28 15.88 2.97 3.74
C VAL A 28 17.23 3.61 4.07
N PHE A 29 17.27 4.93 4.26
CA PHE A 29 18.47 5.69 4.60
C PHE A 29 18.39 6.17 6.07
N PRO A 30 18.76 5.32 7.05
CA PRO A 30 18.55 5.61 8.47
C PRO A 30 19.25 6.88 8.95
N ASP A 31 20.43 7.20 8.41
CA ASP A 31 21.23 8.37 8.83
C ASP A 31 20.72 9.71 8.26
N SER A 32 19.80 9.67 7.28
CA SER A 32 19.27 10.87 6.61
C SER A 32 17.75 10.85 6.51
N SER A 33 17.08 10.03 7.33
CA SER A 33 15.62 9.89 7.29
C SER A 33 14.96 11.02 8.11
N PRO A 34 13.95 11.73 7.56
CA PRO A 34 13.14 12.67 8.33
C PRO A 34 12.38 12.03 9.51
N LEU A 35 12.32 10.69 9.57
CA LEU A 35 11.81 9.96 10.73
C LEU A 35 12.75 10.03 11.96
N ALA A 36 14.05 10.23 11.75
CA ALA A 36 15.03 10.36 12.83
C ALA A 36 15.17 11.81 13.30
N ASP A 37 15.11 12.78 12.37
CA ASP A 37 15.08 14.20 12.69
C ASP A 37 14.16 14.98 11.73
N PRO A 38 12.94 15.36 12.17
CA PRO A 38 11.97 16.04 11.32
C PRO A 38 12.32 17.51 11.03
N PHE A 39 13.28 18.11 11.75
CA PHE A 39 13.69 19.51 11.55
C PHE A 39 14.96 19.65 10.71
N SER A 40 15.52 18.54 10.24
CA SER A 40 16.71 18.53 9.40
C SER A 40 16.40 18.90 7.94
N VAL A 41 17.43 19.33 7.19
CA VAL A 41 17.39 19.57 5.74
C VAL A 41 16.89 18.33 4.98
N ALA A 42 16.99 17.15 5.58
CA ALA A 42 16.37 15.92 5.09
C ALA A 42 14.85 16.05 4.82
N ALA A 43 14.13 16.92 5.53
CA ALA A 43 12.71 17.18 5.29
C ALA A 43 12.44 17.77 3.89
N LEU A 44 13.41 18.42 3.25
CA LEU A 44 13.28 18.86 1.85
C LEU A 44 13.21 17.70 0.85
N ALA A 45 13.56 16.48 1.26
CA ALA A 45 13.38 15.28 0.45
C ALA A 45 11.94 14.76 0.45
N LEU A 46 11.06 15.23 1.35
CA LEU A 46 9.67 14.76 1.46
C LEU A 46 8.85 14.96 0.17
N PRO A 47 8.88 16.13 -0.50
CA PRO A 47 8.15 16.32 -1.76
C PRO A 47 8.66 15.39 -2.87
N VAL A 48 9.99 15.18 -2.93
CA VAL A 48 10.61 14.28 -3.92
C VAL A 48 10.20 12.83 -3.64
N ALA A 49 10.24 12.40 -2.38
CA ALA A 49 9.81 11.07 -1.97
C ALA A 49 8.32 10.84 -2.22
N MET A 50 7.47 11.85 -2.02
CA MET A 50 6.05 11.78 -2.39
C MET A 50 5.84 11.66 -3.90
N GLY A 51 6.58 12.43 -4.71
CA GLY A 51 6.54 12.29 -6.17
C GLY A 51 6.96 10.89 -6.63
N MET A 52 8.06 10.36 -6.08
CA MET A 52 8.52 9.00 -6.37
C MET A 52 7.51 7.94 -5.93
N SER A 53 6.96 8.06 -4.73
CA SER A 53 5.94 7.13 -4.24
C SER A 53 4.68 7.17 -5.10
N TYR A 54 4.25 8.34 -5.56
CA TYR A 54 3.13 8.47 -6.48
C TYR A 54 3.39 7.71 -7.79
N LEU A 55 4.56 7.90 -8.39
CA LEU A 55 4.94 7.21 -9.63
C LEU A 55 5.04 5.69 -9.44
N MET A 56 5.57 5.22 -8.32
CA MET A 56 5.64 3.78 -7.99
C MET A 56 4.26 3.15 -7.81
N VAL A 57 3.35 3.84 -7.11
CA VAL A 57 1.97 3.35 -6.93
C VAL A 57 1.24 3.33 -8.26
N LEU A 58 1.39 4.37 -9.09
CA LEU A 58 0.79 4.43 -10.41
C LEU A 58 1.31 3.31 -11.32
N SER A 59 2.64 3.13 -11.39
CA SER A 59 3.25 2.10 -12.23
C SER A 59 2.84 0.68 -11.79
N TRP A 60 2.73 0.46 -10.48
CA TRP A 60 2.23 -0.79 -9.92
C TRP A 60 0.78 -1.08 -10.33
N VAL A 61 -0.12 -0.10 -10.20
CA VAL A 61 -1.53 -0.26 -10.60
C VAL A 61 -1.65 -0.55 -12.09
N VAL A 62 -0.89 0.16 -12.94
CA VAL A 62 -0.85 -0.08 -14.39
C VAL A 62 -0.31 -1.48 -14.70
N PHE A 63 0.72 -1.93 -14.00
CA PHE A 63 1.29 -3.27 -14.17
C PHE A 63 0.28 -4.36 -13.84
N ILE A 64 -0.42 -4.26 -12.71
CA ILE A 64 -1.48 -5.21 -12.31
C ILE A 64 -2.63 -5.18 -13.33
N GLY A 65 -3.00 -3.99 -13.81
CA GLY A 65 -3.99 -3.85 -14.88
C GLY A 65 -3.57 -4.58 -16.17
N ARG A 66 -2.30 -4.50 -16.57
CA ARG A 66 -1.77 -5.24 -17.72
C ARG A 66 -1.77 -6.75 -17.49
N LEU A 67 -1.45 -7.21 -16.27
CA LEU A 67 -1.55 -8.63 -15.93
C LEU A 67 -2.99 -9.14 -16.03
N ASN A 68 -3.96 -8.33 -15.59
CA ASN A 68 -5.38 -8.67 -15.72
C ASN A 68 -5.82 -8.77 -17.19
N LEU A 69 -5.34 -7.90 -18.07
CA LEU A 69 -5.61 -7.97 -19.52
C LEU A 69 -4.95 -9.17 -20.21
N GLY A 70 -3.90 -9.74 -19.61
CA GLY A 70 -3.26 -10.96 -20.12
C GLY A 70 -4.03 -12.25 -19.81
N LEU A 71 -5.07 -12.18 -18.97
CA LEU A 71 -5.93 -13.33 -18.68
C LEU A 71 -6.90 -13.59 -19.83
N ARG A 72 -7.26 -14.85 -20.04
CA ARG A 72 -8.20 -15.23 -21.11
C ARG A 72 -9.60 -14.70 -20.83
N ASP A 73 -10.30 -14.28 -21.88
CA ASP A 73 -11.72 -13.94 -21.80
C ASP A 73 -12.51 -15.15 -21.27
N GLY A 74 -13.34 -14.91 -20.24
CA GLY A 74 -14.11 -15.95 -19.56
C GLY A 74 -13.40 -16.65 -18.39
N ASP A 75 -12.13 -16.35 -18.09
CA ASP A 75 -11.57 -16.71 -16.78
C ASP A 75 -12.40 -16.02 -15.67
N LEU A 76 -12.36 -16.45 -14.41
CA LEU A 76 -12.92 -15.70 -13.27
C LEU A 76 -11.80 -15.10 -12.39
N ALA A 77 -10.53 -15.43 -12.67
CA ALA A 77 -9.39 -14.92 -11.96
C ALA A 77 -9.25 -13.38 -12.08
N ASN A 78 -8.71 -12.77 -11.02
CA ASN A 78 -8.28 -11.38 -11.01
C ASN A 78 -6.89 -11.36 -10.35
N MET A 79 -5.87 -11.00 -11.12
CA MET A 79 -4.49 -10.89 -10.64
C MET A 79 -4.36 -9.87 -9.51
N GLY A 80 -5.16 -8.81 -9.51
CA GLY A 80 -5.22 -7.86 -8.40
C GLY A 80 -5.65 -8.53 -7.09
N VAL A 81 -6.64 -9.43 -7.14
CA VAL A 81 -7.10 -10.18 -5.96
C VAL A 81 -6.09 -11.26 -5.57
N LEU A 82 -5.47 -11.96 -6.51
CA LEU A 82 -4.47 -12.99 -6.21
C LEU A 82 -3.19 -12.42 -5.61
N ILE A 83 -2.63 -11.38 -6.24
CA ILE A 83 -1.39 -10.73 -5.80
C ILE A 83 -1.65 -9.89 -4.55
N GLY A 84 -2.69 -9.06 -4.56
CA GLY A 84 -3.04 -8.25 -3.39
C GLY A 84 -3.50 -9.10 -2.21
N GLY A 85 -4.27 -10.17 -2.46
CA GLY A 85 -4.74 -11.09 -1.42
C GLY A 85 -3.62 -11.91 -0.79
N SER A 86 -2.65 -12.38 -1.57
CA SER A 86 -1.46 -13.06 -1.02
C SER A 86 -0.60 -12.12 -0.17
N GLY A 87 -0.40 -10.87 -0.61
CA GLY A 87 0.25 -9.84 0.20
C GLY A 87 -0.47 -9.55 1.52
N LEU A 88 -1.80 -9.45 1.47
CA LEU A 88 -2.63 -9.25 2.67
C LEU A 88 -2.55 -10.45 3.62
N ALA A 89 -2.60 -11.68 3.09
CA ALA A 89 -2.46 -12.90 3.89
C ALA A 89 -1.11 -12.93 4.62
N TYR A 90 -0.02 -12.56 3.94
CA TYR A 90 1.29 -12.45 4.57
C TYR A 90 1.31 -11.39 5.69
N CYS A 91 0.68 -10.23 5.48
CA CYS A 91 0.55 -9.21 6.52
C CYS A 91 -0.22 -9.73 7.74
N LEU A 92 -1.28 -10.51 7.53
CA LEU A 92 -2.04 -11.15 8.61
C LEU A 92 -1.20 -12.19 9.36
N CYS A 93 -0.40 -13.00 8.66
CA CYS A 93 0.53 -13.94 9.28
C CYS A 93 1.52 -13.23 10.22
N ILE A 94 2.13 -12.13 9.76
CA ILE A 94 3.04 -11.32 10.60
C ILE A 94 2.30 -10.79 11.83
N LEU A 95 1.10 -10.23 11.66
CA LEU A 95 0.33 -9.66 12.75
C LEU A 95 -0.06 -10.71 13.80
N LEU A 96 -0.57 -11.86 13.36
CA LEU A 96 -0.94 -12.97 14.24
C LEU A 96 0.28 -13.59 14.94
N TRP A 97 1.40 -13.70 14.23
CA TRP A 97 2.66 -14.16 14.82
C TRP A 97 3.16 -13.17 15.89
N TYR A 98 3.12 -11.88 15.61
CA TYR A 98 3.56 -10.83 16.54
C TYR A 98 2.74 -10.82 17.82
N VAL A 99 1.40 -10.91 17.70
CA VAL A 99 0.48 -10.95 18.84
C VAL A 99 0.67 -12.21 19.70
N SER A 100 1.02 -13.35 19.08
CA SER A 100 1.21 -14.61 19.81
C SER A 100 2.58 -14.77 20.47
N HIS A 101 3.62 -14.08 19.97
CA HIS A 101 5.01 -14.28 20.42
C HIS A 101 5.59 -13.11 21.21
N THR A 102 4.94 -11.94 21.25
CA THR A 102 5.45 -10.76 21.97
C THR A 102 4.76 -10.61 23.32
N PRO A 103 5.49 -10.53 24.44
CA PRO A 103 4.91 -10.47 25.78
C PRO A 103 4.16 -9.18 26.15
N ASP A 104 4.12 -8.18 25.25
CA ASP A 104 3.26 -6.99 25.34
C ASP A 104 3.03 -6.41 23.92
N PRO A 105 2.05 -6.93 23.15
CA PRO A 105 1.94 -6.64 21.72
C PRO A 105 1.38 -5.25 21.39
N LEU A 106 0.89 -4.50 22.38
CA LEU A 106 0.27 -3.17 22.23
C LEU A 106 1.15 -2.05 22.77
N ASP A 107 2.48 -2.17 22.61
CA ASP A 107 3.40 -1.07 22.91
C ASP A 107 3.30 0.03 21.84
N LEU A 108 2.98 1.25 22.25
CA LEU A 108 2.91 2.42 21.37
C LEU A 108 4.26 2.76 20.72
N LYS A 109 5.38 2.27 21.27
CA LYS A 109 6.72 2.42 20.66
C LYS A 109 6.83 1.76 19.29
N ILE A 110 5.99 0.77 18.99
CA ILE A 110 5.94 0.12 17.67
C ILE A 110 5.56 1.12 16.58
N LEU A 111 4.69 2.09 16.87
CA LEU A 111 4.21 3.05 15.86
C LEU A 111 5.35 3.94 15.33
N GLY A 112 6.39 4.18 16.15
CA GLY A 112 7.58 4.92 15.76
C GLY A 112 8.63 4.08 15.02
N ALA A 113 8.48 2.77 14.96
CA ALA A 113 9.46 1.89 14.34
C ALA A 113 9.37 1.95 12.80
N ALA A 114 10.51 2.03 12.12
CA ALA A 114 10.56 1.94 10.65
C ALA A 114 9.90 0.65 10.12
N ASN A 115 9.95 -0.44 10.88
CA ASN A 115 9.29 -1.70 10.55
C ASN A 115 7.76 -1.58 10.51
N PHE A 116 7.16 -0.75 11.38
CA PHE A 116 5.73 -0.48 11.35
C PHE A 116 5.32 0.30 10.10
N VAL A 117 6.08 1.32 9.73
CA VAL A 117 5.86 2.09 8.49
C VAL A 117 5.90 1.18 7.27
N ARG A 118 6.90 0.29 7.19
CA ARG A 118 7.02 -0.69 6.11
C ARG A 118 5.86 -1.69 6.10
N PHE A 119 5.46 -2.19 7.26
CA PHE A 119 4.32 -3.10 7.41
C PHE A 119 3.01 -2.46 6.94
N ILE A 120 2.71 -1.23 7.38
CA ILE A 120 1.51 -0.49 6.95
C ILE A 120 1.56 -0.18 5.46
N THR A 121 2.73 0.14 4.90
CA THR A 121 2.91 0.34 3.45
C THR A 121 2.56 -0.92 2.67
N LEU A 122 3.06 -2.08 3.09
CA LEU A 122 2.75 -3.36 2.45
C LEU A 122 1.27 -3.74 2.58
N TYR A 123 0.67 -3.46 3.75
CA TYR A 123 -0.76 -3.65 3.97
C TYR A 123 -1.60 -2.79 3.02
N LEU A 124 -1.30 -1.49 2.95
CA LEU A 124 -1.99 -0.56 2.06
C LEU A 124 -1.77 -0.90 0.58
N LEU A 125 -0.56 -1.32 0.20
CA LEU A 125 -0.25 -1.77 -1.16
C LEU A 125 -1.12 -2.98 -1.52
N SER A 126 -1.22 -3.95 -0.60
CA SER A 126 -2.04 -5.15 -0.78
C SER A 126 -3.52 -4.79 -0.97
N VAL A 127 -4.07 -3.92 -0.12
CA VAL A 127 -5.46 -3.45 -0.22
C VAL A 127 -5.72 -2.69 -1.52
N VAL A 128 -4.83 -1.79 -1.93
CA VAL A 128 -4.96 -1.05 -3.20
C VAL A 128 -4.86 -1.99 -4.40
N THR A 129 -3.99 -2.99 -4.34
CA THR A 129 -3.82 -4.00 -5.39
C THR A 129 -5.09 -4.83 -5.59
N MET A 130 -5.76 -5.22 -4.51
CA MET A 130 -7.04 -5.96 -4.57
C MET A 130 -8.16 -5.14 -5.20
N ARG A 131 -8.09 -3.81 -5.14
CA ARG A 131 -9.09 -2.91 -5.74
C ARG A 131 -8.90 -2.70 -7.23
N VAL A 132 -7.81 -3.19 -7.82
CA VAL A 132 -7.60 -3.09 -9.27
C VAL A 132 -8.65 -3.95 -9.97
N PRO A 133 -9.54 -3.34 -10.78
CA PRO A 133 -10.58 -4.08 -11.46
C PRO A 133 -9.94 -5.01 -12.49
N ARG A 134 -10.62 -6.14 -12.73
CA ARG A 134 -10.22 -7.04 -13.81
C ARG A 134 -10.26 -6.34 -15.17
N TYR A 135 -11.37 -5.67 -15.46
CA TYR A 135 -11.53 -4.89 -16.68
C TYR A 135 -11.40 -3.41 -16.34
N PRO A 136 -10.26 -2.76 -16.66
CA PRO A 136 -10.13 -1.32 -16.50
C PRO A 136 -11.17 -0.62 -17.38
N ALA A 137 -11.68 0.54 -16.96
CA ALA A 137 -12.78 1.24 -17.65
C ALA A 137 -12.50 1.52 -19.15
N ALA A 138 -11.23 1.63 -19.55
CA ALA A 138 -10.81 1.76 -20.95
C ALA A 138 -11.16 0.53 -21.83
N ALA A 139 -11.40 -0.64 -21.24
CA ALA A 139 -11.79 -1.86 -21.95
C ALA A 139 -13.31 -1.99 -22.18
N ARG A 140 -14.14 -1.15 -21.55
CA ARG A 140 -15.62 -1.17 -21.72
C ARG A 140 -16.12 -0.40 -22.95
N GLY A 141 -15.23 0.18 -23.76
CA GLY A 141 -15.61 0.91 -24.98
C GLY A 141 -15.76 0.05 -26.24
N HIS A 142 -15.77 -1.28 -26.11
CA HIS A 142 -15.76 -2.24 -27.21
C HIS A 142 -16.79 -3.37 -27.03
N GLU A 143 -17.99 -3.05 -26.53
CA GLU A 143 -19.17 -3.88 -26.75
C GLU A 143 -19.97 -3.27 -27.92
N PRO A 144 -20.13 -3.97 -29.06
CA PRO A 144 -21.16 -3.61 -30.04
C PRO A 144 -22.53 -4.01 -29.47
N ASP A 145 -23.49 -3.09 -29.60
CA ASP A 145 -24.90 -3.25 -29.22
C ASP A 145 -25.56 -4.51 -29.83
#